data_AF-A0A7W8D196-F1
#
_entry.id   AF-A0A7W8D196-F1
#
_cell.length_a   1.000
_cell.length_b   1.000
_cell.length_c   1.000
_cell.angle_alpha   90.00
_cell.angle_beta   90.00
_cell.angle_gamma   90.00
#
_symmetry.space_group_name_H-M   'P 1'
#
loop_
_entity.id
_entity.type
_entity.pdbx_description
1 polymer ?
#
loop_
_entity_poly.entity_id
_entity_poly.type
_entity_poly.pdbx_seq_one_letter_code
_entity_poly.pdbx_strand_id
1 'polypeptide(L)'
;MDFLIKVEGFSFKEAVKHLQNLSKDIVWEDIKDHPKPKERNLLFPQKDENDFEAVVYLKRRGIDEELIQNCIQKDLIFQSVFKNIDTGHVYKQVAFVGFDHQKPIPKYINLRGIHNDYKGDSFGSNKAFSFLLQAKNPTNAVHVCEASIDVLSYASLMKLYQKDYETIQRFPVKHR
;
A
#
# COMPACT_ATOMS: atom_id res chain seq x y z
N MET A 1 10.85 20.23 -11.73
CA MET A 1 10.42 21.61 -11.46
C MET A 1 11.49 22.37 -10.69
N ASP A 2 11.79 21.97 -9.45
CA ASP A 2 12.77 22.65 -8.58
C ASP A 2 14.17 22.78 -9.15
N PHE A 3 14.64 21.79 -9.91
CA PHE A 3 15.94 21.85 -10.57
C PHE A 3 16.05 23.05 -11.52
N LEU A 4 15.04 23.27 -12.38
CA LEU A 4 15.04 24.39 -13.34
C LEU A 4 15.06 25.75 -12.62
N ILE A 5 14.41 25.85 -11.46
CA ILE A 5 14.32 27.11 -10.71
C ILE A 5 15.60 27.36 -9.90
N LYS A 6 16.08 26.35 -9.18
CA LYS A 6 17.17 26.49 -8.20
C LYS A 6 18.55 26.35 -8.81
N VAL A 7 18.67 25.59 -9.91
CA VAL A 7 19.96 25.27 -10.54
C VAL A 7 20.10 26.03 -11.85
N GLU A 8 19.10 25.97 -12.73
CA GLU A 8 19.13 26.66 -14.03
C GLU A 8 18.68 28.12 -13.95
N GLY A 9 18.22 28.60 -12.78
CA GLY A 9 17.87 30.00 -12.56
C GLY A 9 16.56 30.47 -13.22
N PHE A 10 15.71 29.55 -13.67
CA PHE A 10 14.44 29.91 -14.31
C PHE A 10 13.48 30.50 -13.28
N SER A 11 12.71 31.52 -13.66
CA SER A 11 11.51 31.86 -12.88
C SER A 11 10.49 30.73 -12.95
N PHE A 12 9.58 30.65 -11.97
CA PHE A 12 8.53 29.62 -11.95
C PHE A 12 7.72 29.57 -13.26
N LYS A 13 7.36 30.74 -13.80
CA LYS A 13 6.58 30.85 -15.05
C LYS A 13 7.36 30.36 -16.26
N GLU A 14 8.66 30.66 -16.34
CA GLU A 14 9.53 30.18 -17.41
C GLU A 14 9.73 28.67 -17.32
N ALA A 15 9.95 28.16 -16.12
CA ALA A 15 10.17 26.75 -15.88
C ALA A 15 8.90 25.93 -16.23
N VAL A 16 7.69 26.42 -15.90
CA VAL A 16 6.42 25.80 -16.31
C VAL A 16 6.27 25.81 -17.84
N LYS A 17 6.53 26.96 -18.48
CA LYS A 17 6.44 27.08 -19.95
C LYS A 17 7.45 26.17 -20.66
N HIS A 18 8.65 26.04 -20.10
CA HIS A 18 9.70 25.16 -20.60
C HIS A 18 9.27 23.68 -20.54
N LEU A 19 8.74 23.23 -19.41
CA LEU A 19 8.22 21.86 -19.27
C LEU A 19 7.02 21.60 -20.19
N GLN A 20 6.11 22.56 -20.34
CA GLN A 20 4.98 22.44 -21.27
C GLN A 20 5.42 22.30 -22.73
N ASN A 21 6.49 22.99 -23.12
CA ASN A 21 7.04 22.86 -24.47
C ASN A 21 7.75 21.52 -24.65
N LEU A 22 8.53 21.07 -23.66
CA LEU A 22 9.12 19.72 -23.68
C LEU A 22 8.05 18.63 -23.77
N SER A 23 6.90 18.81 -23.12
CA SER A 23 5.82 17.82 -23.16
C SER A 23 5.06 17.72 -24.48
N LYS A 24 5.15 18.73 -25.36
CA LYS A 24 4.42 18.74 -26.65
C LYS A 24 5.01 17.75 -27.65
N ASP A 25 6.29 17.44 -27.52
CA ASP A 25 7.01 16.50 -28.39
C ASP A 25 7.17 15.11 -27.74
N ILE A 26 6.58 14.90 -26.55
CA ILE A 26 6.52 13.58 -25.93
C ILE A 26 5.43 12.77 -26.64
N VAL A 27 5.88 11.94 -27.58
CA VAL A 27 5.11 10.77 -27.99
C VAL A 27 5.15 9.81 -26.80
N TRP A 28 4.00 9.52 -26.20
CA TRP A 28 3.87 8.38 -25.30
C TRP A 28 4.13 7.14 -26.17
N GLU A 29 5.35 6.61 -26.13
CA GLU A 29 5.59 5.30 -26.70
C GLU A 29 4.65 4.34 -25.98
N ASP A 30 3.77 3.70 -26.74
CA ASP A 30 3.03 2.53 -26.29
C ASP A 30 4.08 1.58 -25.76
N ILE A 31 4.04 1.31 -24.45
CA ILE A 31 5.12 0.68 -23.69
C ILE A 31 5.39 -0.67 -24.34
N LYS A 32 6.38 -0.72 -25.24
CA LYS A 32 6.84 -1.95 -25.88
C LYS A 32 7.23 -2.87 -24.76
N ASP A 33 6.48 -3.97 -24.65
CA ASP A 33 6.70 -5.18 -23.85
C ASP A 33 8.00 -5.10 -23.03
N HIS A 34 7.97 -4.33 -21.92
CA HIS A 34 9.06 -4.41 -20.97
C HIS A 34 9.07 -5.88 -20.55
N PRO A 35 10.19 -6.60 -20.70
CA PRO A 35 10.23 -8.00 -20.34
C PRO A 35 9.70 -8.10 -18.92
N LYS A 36 8.55 -8.79 -18.76
CA LYS A 36 7.88 -8.91 -17.48
C LYS A 36 8.96 -9.23 -16.45
N PRO A 37 9.09 -8.45 -15.35
CA PRO A 37 10.09 -8.72 -14.35
C PRO A 37 10.03 -10.21 -14.02
N LYS A 38 11.15 -10.93 -14.20
CA LYS A 38 11.18 -12.37 -13.89
C LYS A 38 10.60 -12.56 -12.51
N GLU A 39 9.64 -13.48 -12.39
CA GLU A 39 8.96 -13.74 -11.13
C GLU A 39 10.04 -14.07 -10.08
N ARG A 40 10.11 -13.24 -9.03
CA ARG A 40 11.07 -13.41 -7.94
C ARG A 40 10.36 -14.17 -6.84
N ASN A 41 11.07 -15.08 -6.18
CA ASN A 41 10.54 -15.72 -4.99
C ASN A 41 10.35 -14.67 -3.89
N LEU A 42 9.12 -14.54 -3.40
CA LEU A 42 8.79 -13.66 -2.29
C LEU A 42 9.52 -14.16 -1.04
N LEU A 43 10.37 -13.30 -0.46
CA LEU A 43 10.96 -13.55 0.83
C LEU A 43 9.90 -13.27 1.90
N PHE A 44 9.50 -14.29 2.65
CA PHE A 44 8.52 -14.11 3.70
C PHE A 44 9.23 -13.60 4.98
N PRO A 45 8.84 -12.44 5.55
CA PRO A 45 9.39 -11.95 6.81
C PRO A 45 9.13 -12.94 7.94
N GLN A 46 10.06 -13.03 8.90
CA GLN A 46 9.84 -13.82 10.10
C GLN A 46 8.66 -13.25 10.89
N LYS A 47 7.64 -14.08 11.17
CA LYS A 47 6.55 -13.75 12.07
C LYS A 47 7.10 -13.61 13.50
N ASP A 48 6.64 -12.61 14.22
CA ASP A 48 6.87 -12.49 15.66
C ASP A 48 6.01 -13.52 16.42
N GLU A 49 6.26 -13.69 17.71
CA GLU A 49 5.53 -14.63 18.57
C GLU A 49 4.04 -14.28 18.71
N ASN A 50 3.69 -13.00 18.55
CA ASN A 50 2.34 -12.48 18.60
C ASN A 50 2.20 -11.16 17.84
N ASP A 51 0.96 -10.75 17.59
CA ASP A 51 0.62 -9.52 16.85
C ASP A 51 0.31 -8.32 17.76
N PHE A 52 0.63 -8.37 19.06
CA PHE A 52 0.15 -7.40 20.04
C PHE A 52 0.56 -5.96 19.71
N GLU A 53 1.82 -5.74 19.35
CA GLU A 53 2.32 -4.38 19.07
C GLU A 53 1.78 -3.85 17.75
N ALA A 54 1.58 -4.72 16.76
CA ALA A 54 0.89 -4.38 15.51
C ALA A 54 -0.55 -3.94 15.78
N VAL A 55 -1.30 -4.68 16.61
CA VAL A 55 -2.66 -4.31 17.01
C VAL A 55 -2.68 -2.95 17.73
N VAL A 56 -1.81 -2.74 18.72
CA VAL A 56 -1.71 -1.47 19.46
C VAL A 56 -1.38 -0.31 18.51
N TYR A 57 -0.42 -0.51 17.60
CA TYR A 57 -0.04 0.49 16.62
C TYR A 57 -1.20 0.85 15.68
N LEU A 58 -1.89 -0.13 15.10
CA LEU A 58 -3.00 0.11 14.18
C LEU A 58 -4.19 0.78 14.88
N LYS A 59 -4.49 0.40 16.14
CA LYS A 59 -5.51 1.08 16.96
C LYS A 59 -5.14 2.55 17.22
N ARG A 60 -3.87 2.84 17.55
CA ARG A 60 -3.39 4.23 17.69
C ARG A 60 -3.50 5.03 16.40
N ARG A 61 -3.51 4.36 15.23
CA ARG A 61 -3.74 4.96 13.91
C ARG A 61 -5.23 5.13 13.57
N GLY A 62 -6.14 4.83 14.51
CA GLY A 62 -7.58 5.00 14.35
C GLY A 62 -8.25 3.89 13.53
N ILE A 63 -7.59 2.74 13.37
CA ILE A 63 -8.15 1.59 12.65
C ILE A 63 -9.03 0.79 13.62
N ASP A 64 -10.20 0.39 13.12
CA ASP A 64 -11.18 -0.39 13.87
C ASP A 64 -10.61 -1.74 14.34
N GLU A 65 -10.85 -2.09 15.60
CA GLU A 65 -10.27 -3.28 16.23
C GLU A 65 -10.77 -4.59 15.62
N GLU A 66 -12.08 -4.68 15.35
CA GLU A 66 -12.65 -5.88 14.71
C GLU A 66 -12.08 -6.07 13.30
N LEU A 67 -11.91 -4.99 12.54
CA LEU A 67 -11.26 -5.03 11.24
C LEU A 67 -9.81 -5.53 11.32
N ILE A 68 -9.04 -5.06 12.31
CA ILE A 68 -7.66 -5.54 12.55
C ILE A 68 -7.67 -7.04 12.82
N GLN A 69 -8.50 -7.51 13.76
CA GLN A 69 -8.57 -8.92 14.12
C GLN A 69 -9.00 -9.79 12.94
N ASN A 70 -9.98 -9.34 12.15
CA ASN A 70 -10.41 -10.02 10.93
C ASN A 70 -9.27 -10.14 9.89
N CYS A 71 -8.44 -9.11 9.76
CA CYS A 71 -7.28 -9.16 8.87
C CYS A 71 -6.19 -10.13 9.36
N ILE A 72 -5.95 -10.18 10.68
CA ILE A 72 -4.99 -11.13 11.28
C ILE A 72 -5.49 -12.57 11.09
N GLN A 73 -6.77 -12.84 11.37
CA GLN A 73 -7.38 -14.16 11.19
C GLN A 73 -7.33 -14.66 9.73
N LYS A 74 -7.35 -13.72 8.76
CA LYS A 74 -7.25 -14.02 7.32
C LYS A 74 -5.80 -14.02 6.80
N ASP A 75 -4.80 -13.93 7.69
CA ASP A 75 -3.37 -13.79 7.33
C ASP A 75 -3.07 -12.60 6.41
N LEU A 76 -3.98 -11.61 6.34
CA LEU A 76 -3.79 -10.38 5.57
C LEU A 76 -2.81 -9.43 6.28
N ILE A 77 -2.72 -9.54 7.61
CA ILE A 77 -1.81 -8.75 8.43
C ILE A 77 -1.16 -9.64 9.48
N PHE A 78 0.13 -9.42 9.75
CA PHE A 78 0.82 -9.99 10.91
C PHE A 78 1.96 -9.07 11.38
N GLN A 79 2.45 -9.28 12.59
CA GLN A 79 3.63 -8.63 13.14
C GLN A 79 4.89 -9.40 12.70
N SER A 80 5.77 -8.73 11.97
CA SER A 80 7.08 -9.28 11.65
C SER A 80 8.14 -8.81 12.63
N VAL A 81 9.18 -9.63 12.78
CA VAL A 81 10.36 -9.33 13.59
C VAL A 81 11.62 -9.51 12.76
N PHE A 82 12.56 -8.59 12.89
CA PHE A 82 13.89 -8.68 12.30
C PHE A 82 14.94 -8.24 13.32
N LYS A 83 15.91 -9.09 13.62
CA LYS A 83 17.04 -8.76 14.48
C LYS A 83 18.27 -8.48 13.64
N ASN A 84 18.80 -7.26 13.75
CA ASN A 84 20.10 -6.95 13.18
C ASN A 84 21.19 -7.59 14.05
N ILE A 85 22.02 -8.43 13.44
CA ILE A 85 23.03 -9.24 14.16
C ILE A 85 24.18 -8.36 14.67
N ASP A 86 24.56 -7.34 13.90
CA ASP A 86 25.72 -6.49 14.22
C ASP A 86 25.43 -5.53 15.37
N THR A 87 24.22 -4.96 15.40
CA THR A 87 23.79 -3.95 16.39
C THR A 87 22.98 -4.55 17.53
N GLY A 88 22.47 -5.77 17.37
CA GLY A 88 21.54 -6.40 18.30
C GLY A 88 20.12 -5.81 18.30
N HIS A 89 19.86 -4.76 17.51
CA HIS A 89 18.56 -4.09 17.47
C HIS A 89 17.50 -4.99 16.85
N VAL A 90 16.35 -5.10 17.53
CA VAL A 90 15.15 -5.78 17.05
C VAL A 90 14.18 -4.76 16.46
N TYR A 91 13.86 -4.93 15.19
CA TYR A 91 12.87 -4.15 14.47
C TYR A 91 11.58 -4.95 14.36
N LYS A 92 10.45 -4.29 14.60
CA LYS A 92 9.12 -4.87 14.42
C LYS A 92 8.33 -4.06 13.41
N GLN A 93 7.62 -4.76 12.53
CA GLN A 93 6.80 -4.14 11.51
C GLN A 93 5.41 -4.79 11.48
N VAL A 94 4.43 -4.03 11.01
CA VAL A 94 3.18 -4.58 10.50
C VAL A 94 3.43 -5.01 9.07
N ALA A 95 3.28 -6.30 8.79
CA ALA A 95 3.34 -6.89 7.47
C ALA A 95 1.92 -6.96 6.89
N PHE A 96 1.70 -6.36 5.73
CA PHE A 96 0.44 -6.39 4.99
C PHE A 96 0.61 -7.30 3.77
N VAL A 97 -0.13 -8.40 3.74
CA VAL A 97 0.01 -9.46 2.75
C VAL A 97 -1.00 -9.30 1.63
N GLY A 98 -0.51 -9.46 0.41
CA GLY A 98 -1.35 -9.57 -0.77
C GLY A 98 -1.21 -10.95 -1.40
N PHE A 99 -2.36 -11.53 -1.76
CA PHE A 99 -2.50 -12.91 -2.22
C PHE A 99 -2.86 -12.97 -3.70
N ASP A 100 -2.52 -14.08 -4.34
CA ASP A 100 -3.07 -14.43 -5.63
C ASP A 100 -4.59 -14.62 -5.54
N HIS A 101 -5.35 -14.06 -6.50
CA HIS A 101 -6.80 -14.17 -6.52
C HIS A 101 -7.30 -15.60 -6.78
N GLN A 102 -6.48 -16.43 -7.44
CA GLN A 102 -6.84 -17.80 -7.80
C GLN A 102 -6.40 -18.82 -6.75
N LYS A 103 -5.36 -18.51 -5.98
CA LYS A 103 -4.76 -19.43 -5.00
C LYS A 103 -4.37 -18.65 -3.75
N PRO A 104 -4.51 -19.21 -2.53
CA PRO A 104 -4.11 -18.53 -1.29
C PRO A 104 -2.58 -18.54 -1.11
N ILE A 105 -1.85 -18.03 -2.10
CA ILE A 105 -0.40 -17.94 -2.14
C ILE A 105 -0.03 -16.46 -1.97
N PRO A 106 0.74 -16.09 -0.92
CA PRO A 106 1.29 -14.75 -0.78
C PRO A 106 2.17 -14.40 -1.98
N LYS A 107 1.90 -13.25 -2.61
CA LYS A 107 2.68 -12.71 -3.74
C LYS A 107 3.24 -11.33 -3.47
N TYR A 108 2.79 -10.66 -2.40
CA TYR A 108 3.20 -9.32 -2.03
C TYR A 108 3.22 -9.17 -0.51
N ILE A 109 4.21 -8.48 0.05
CA ILE A 109 4.22 -8.08 1.46
C ILE A 109 4.75 -6.65 1.59
N ASN A 110 3.91 -5.74 2.06
CA ASN A 110 4.32 -4.41 2.50
C ASN A 110 4.67 -4.43 3.99
N LEU A 111 5.74 -3.73 4.38
CA LEU A 111 6.23 -3.63 5.74
C LEU A 111 6.14 -2.19 6.23
N ARG A 112 5.48 -2.00 7.38
CA ARG A 112 5.37 -0.72 8.07
C ARG A 112 5.98 -0.80 9.45
N GLY A 113 6.99 0.02 9.74
CA GLY A 113 7.60 0.10 11.06
C GLY A 113 6.58 0.41 12.16
N ILE A 114 6.66 -0.30 13.28
CA ILE A 114 5.80 -0.07 14.46
C ILE A 114 6.37 1.08 15.30
N HIS A 115 7.70 1.11 15.47
CA HIS A 115 8.41 2.06 16.33
C HIS A 115 9.23 3.10 15.58
N ASN A 116 9.12 3.14 14.24
CA ASN A 116 9.87 4.04 13.38
C ASN A 116 9.10 4.33 12.09
N ASP A 117 9.64 5.22 11.25
CA ASP A 117 9.01 5.64 10.00
C ASP A 117 9.31 4.71 8.81
N TYR A 118 9.79 3.49 9.06
CA TYR A 118 10.11 2.55 7.99
C TYR A 118 8.88 2.18 7.17
N LYS A 119 9.03 2.22 5.85
CA LYS A 119 8.05 1.77 4.86
C LYS A 119 8.81 1.07 3.75
N GLY A 120 8.44 -0.15 3.42
CA GLY A 120 9.10 -0.90 2.37
C GLY A 120 8.30 -2.12 1.94
N ASP A 121 8.76 -2.80 0.91
CA ASP A 121 8.19 -4.08 0.47
C ASP A 121 9.21 -5.18 0.73
N SER A 122 8.73 -6.38 1.07
CA SER A 122 9.61 -7.54 1.16
C SER A 122 10.18 -7.90 -0.21
N PHE A 123 11.40 -8.45 -0.24
CA PHE A 123 12.04 -8.83 -1.49
C PHE A 123 11.19 -9.82 -2.28
N GLY A 124 11.09 -9.60 -3.59
CA GLY A 124 10.29 -10.45 -4.48
C GLY A 124 8.79 -10.16 -4.46
N SER A 125 8.33 -9.14 -3.73
CA SER A 125 6.95 -8.67 -3.79
C SER A 125 6.52 -8.26 -5.20
N ASN A 126 5.40 -8.79 -5.65
CA ASN A 126 4.76 -8.44 -6.92
C ASN A 126 3.57 -7.52 -6.68
N LYS A 127 3.70 -6.24 -7.08
CA LYS A 127 2.69 -5.20 -6.85
C LYS A 127 1.34 -5.46 -7.55
N ALA A 128 1.28 -6.35 -8.54
CA ALA A 128 0.02 -6.77 -9.14
C ALA A 128 -0.90 -7.49 -8.16
N PHE A 129 -0.35 -8.01 -7.05
CA PHE A 129 -1.06 -8.68 -5.98
C PHE A 129 -1.00 -7.87 -4.69
N SER A 130 -1.02 -6.54 -4.75
CA SER A 130 -0.94 -5.67 -3.57
C SER A 130 -2.02 -6.00 -2.53
N PHE A 131 -1.82 -5.57 -1.28
CA PHE A 131 -2.78 -5.71 -0.20
C PHE A 131 -4.20 -5.26 -0.64
N LEU A 132 -5.19 -6.11 -0.38
CA LEU A 132 -6.57 -5.91 -0.82
C LEU A 132 -7.53 -6.41 0.26
N LEU A 133 -8.53 -5.59 0.58
CA LEU A 133 -9.74 -6.06 1.25
C LEU A 133 -10.77 -6.43 0.18
N GLN A 134 -11.08 -7.72 0.08
CA GLN A 134 -12.00 -8.22 -0.94
C GLN A 134 -13.45 -7.91 -0.57
N ALA A 135 -14.22 -7.44 -1.55
CA ALA A 135 -15.67 -7.26 -1.39
C ALA A 135 -16.36 -8.61 -1.17
N LYS A 136 -17.41 -8.63 -0.35
CA LYS A 136 -18.23 -9.82 -0.10
C LYS A 136 -19.03 -10.22 -1.34
N ASN A 137 -19.48 -9.22 -2.10
CA ASN A 137 -20.29 -9.40 -3.30
C ASN A 137 -19.57 -8.80 -4.52
N PRO A 138 -19.80 -9.32 -5.74
CA PRO A 138 -19.31 -8.70 -6.96
C PRO A 138 -19.73 -7.23 -7.05
N THR A 139 -18.77 -6.36 -7.39
CA THR A 139 -18.99 -4.91 -7.50
C THR A 139 -18.27 -4.35 -8.73
N ASN A 140 -18.81 -3.27 -9.28
CA ASN A 140 -18.24 -2.54 -10.42
C ASN A 140 -17.40 -1.33 -9.96
N ALA A 141 -17.04 -1.28 -8.68
CA ALA A 141 -16.27 -0.19 -8.08
C ALA A 141 -15.01 -0.75 -7.39
N VAL A 142 -13.90 -0.03 -7.56
CA VAL A 142 -12.63 -0.31 -6.87
C VAL A 142 -12.17 0.99 -6.22
N HIS A 143 -11.80 0.92 -4.95
CA HIS A 143 -11.20 2.01 -4.20
C HIS A 143 -9.69 1.78 -4.13
N VAL A 144 -8.92 2.67 -4.76
CA VAL A 144 -7.45 2.60 -4.76
C VAL A 144 -6.92 3.58 -3.72
N CYS A 145 -6.02 3.11 -2.87
CA CYS A 145 -5.35 3.92 -1.86
C CYS A 145 -3.83 3.94 -2.09
N GLU A 146 -3.14 4.92 -1.51
CA GLU A 146 -1.68 5.08 -1.67
C GLU A 146 -0.90 3.99 -0.91
N ALA A 147 -1.37 3.58 0.27
CA ALA A 147 -0.74 2.54 1.09
C ALA A 147 -1.75 1.55 1.68
N SER A 148 -1.26 0.37 2.09
CA SER A 148 -2.07 -0.68 2.72
C SER A 148 -2.80 -0.21 3.99
N ILE A 149 -2.16 0.66 4.78
CA ILE A 149 -2.78 1.23 5.98
C ILE A 149 -3.95 2.16 5.64
N ASP A 150 -3.91 2.85 4.49
CA ASP A 150 -4.97 3.74 4.05
C ASP A 150 -6.23 2.95 3.64
N VAL A 151 -6.04 1.74 3.10
CA VAL A 151 -7.14 0.80 2.83
C VAL A 151 -7.90 0.47 4.13
N LEU A 152 -7.16 0.21 5.23
CA LEU A 152 -7.78 -0.05 6.53
C LEU A 152 -8.44 1.20 7.13
N SER A 153 -7.80 2.37 6.99
CA SER A 153 -8.39 3.64 7.43
C SER A 153 -9.69 3.93 6.68
N TYR A 154 -9.73 3.68 5.36
CA TYR A 154 -10.94 3.79 4.56
C TYR A 154 -12.04 2.84 5.03
N ALA A 155 -11.72 1.56 5.20
CA ALA A 155 -12.69 0.57 5.69
C ALA A 155 -13.21 0.91 7.10
N SER A 156 -12.35 1.41 7.99
CA SER A 156 -12.73 1.87 9.33
C SER A 156 -13.67 3.07 9.26
N LEU A 157 -13.41 4.03 8.36
CA LEU A 157 -14.30 5.17 8.11
C LEU A 157 -15.65 4.71 7.56
N MET A 158 -15.69 3.76 6.62
CA MET A 158 -16.95 3.24 6.08
C MET A 158 -17.78 2.59 7.19
N LYS A 159 -17.16 1.75 8.02
CA LYS A 159 -17.81 1.13 9.17
C LYS A 159 -18.36 2.17 10.15
N LEU A 160 -17.61 3.24 10.43
CA LEU A 160 -18.06 4.36 11.27
C LEU A 160 -19.32 5.04 10.72
N TYR A 161 -19.42 5.20 9.40
CA TYR A 161 -20.61 5.73 8.72
C TYR A 161 -21.73 4.70 8.53
N GLN A 162 -21.66 3.54 9.20
CA GLN A 162 -22.60 2.42 9.06
C GLN A 162 -22.75 1.95 7.60
N LYS A 163 -21.68 2.12 6.81
CA LYS A 163 -21.57 1.62 5.45
C LYS A 163 -20.69 0.38 5.49
N ASP A 164 -21.10 -0.64 4.76
CA ASP A 164 -20.30 -1.83 4.62
C ASP A 164 -19.26 -1.63 3.51
N TYR A 165 -17.98 -1.63 3.90
CA TYR A 165 -16.86 -1.48 2.98
C TYR A 165 -16.74 -2.66 2.00
N GLU A 166 -17.37 -3.79 2.33
CA GLU A 166 -17.39 -5.00 1.51
C GLU A 166 -18.56 -5.01 0.51
N THR A 167 -19.47 -4.03 0.56
CA THR A 167 -20.66 -3.94 -0.33
C THR A 167 -20.89 -2.57 -0.97
N ILE A 168 -19.87 -1.72 -1.05
CA ILE A 168 -20.03 -0.32 -1.49
C ILE A 168 -20.69 -0.20 -2.88
N GLN A 169 -21.92 0.30 -2.88
CA GLN A 169 -22.59 0.91 -4.03
C GLN A 169 -22.05 2.33 -4.22
N ARG A 170 -21.87 2.74 -5.48
CA ARG A 170 -21.39 4.08 -5.90
C ARG A 170 -21.92 5.19 -4.98
N PHE A 171 -21.04 6.07 -4.51
CA PHE A 171 -21.49 7.35 -3.96
C PHE A 171 -22.38 8.04 -5.00
N PRO A 172 -23.56 8.56 -4.64
CA PRO A 172 -24.33 9.37 -5.56
C PRO A 172 -23.47 10.57 -5.95
N VAL A 173 -23.01 10.59 -7.20
CA VAL A 173 -22.39 11.77 -7.79
C VAL A 173 -23.49 12.83 -7.81
N LYS A 174 -23.47 13.76 -6.86
CA LYS A 174 -24.25 14.99 -6.99
C LYS A 174 -23.63 15.76 -8.16
N HIS A 175 -24.23 15.63 -9.33
CA HIS A 175 -24.04 16.59 -10.40
C HIS A 175 -24.43 17.97 -9.84
N ARG A 176 -23.43 18.86 -9.73
CA ARG A 176 -23.65 20.30 -9.62
C ARG A 176 -23.68 20.88 -11.02
#